data_AF-A0A968P1T5-F1
#
_entry.id   AF-A0A968P1T5-F1
#
_cell.length_a   1.000
_cell.length_b   1.000
_cell.length_c   1.000
_cell.angle_alpha   90.00
_cell.angle_beta   90.00
_cell.angle_gamma   90.00
#
_symmetry.space_group_name_H-M   'P 1'
#
loop_
_entity.id
_entity.type
_entity.pdbx_description
1 polymer ?
#
loop_
_entity_poly.entity_id
_entity_poly.type
_entity_poly.pdbx_seq_one_letter_code
_entity_poly.pdbx_strand_id
1 'polypeptide(L)'
;MGISPTVWIEQDQFVLRKVRNASQAVMRADDYAKFEETFWYPRSRTFTFGNHTVTIQTLQVKSLGKLSPEDPRLRPRSLVAAKDALKLPEPDGLREFYSRFR
;
A
#
# COMPACT_ATOMS: atom_id res chain seq x y z
N MET A 1 2.53 -21.24 -25.39
CA MET A 1 3.57 -20.34 -24.85
C MET A 1 3.02 -19.72 -23.57
N GLY A 2 3.68 -19.93 -22.42
CA GLY A 2 3.27 -19.31 -21.16
C GLY A 2 3.50 -17.80 -21.20
N ILE A 3 2.61 -17.04 -20.56
CA ILE A 3 2.72 -15.58 -20.55
C ILE A 3 3.83 -15.18 -19.56
N SER A 4 4.89 -14.56 -20.07
CA SER A 4 6.01 -14.15 -19.25
C SER A 4 5.68 -12.93 -18.38
N PRO A 5 6.20 -12.86 -17.14
CA PRO A 5 6.21 -11.64 -16.36
C PRO A 5 6.81 -10.47 -17.16
N THR A 6 6.29 -9.27 -16.97
CA THR A 6 6.72 -8.08 -17.70
C THR A 6 6.77 -6.88 -16.77
N VAL A 7 7.79 -6.04 -16.94
CA VAL A 7 7.99 -4.82 -16.19
C VAL A 7 8.14 -3.67 -17.18
N TRP A 8 7.50 -2.54 -16.87
CA TRP A 8 7.64 -1.30 -17.62
C TRP A 8 8.35 -0.28 -16.73
N ILE A 9 9.47 0.20 -17.23
CA ILE A 9 10.33 1.19 -16.58
C ILE A 9 10.28 2.46 -17.43
N GLU A 10 10.08 3.60 -16.77
CA GLU A 10 10.13 4.92 -17.39
C GLU A 10 11.60 5.32 -17.61
N GLN A 11 11.89 6.04 -18.71
CA GLN A 11 13.27 6.18 -19.21
C GLN A 11 14.08 7.29 -18.52
N ASP A 12 13.43 8.36 -18.05
CA ASP A 12 14.11 9.54 -17.54
C ASP A 12 14.48 9.37 -16.06
N GLN A 13 13.52 8.97 -15.23
CA GLN A 13 13.68 8.82 -13.78
C GLN A 13 13.96 7.36 -13.37
N PHE A 14 13.94 6.42 -14.33
CA PHE A 14 14.13 4.99 -14.08
C PHE A 14 13.16 4.41 -13.03
N VAL A 15 11.92 4.89 -13.03
CA VAL A 15 10.88 4.43 -12.10
C VAL A 15 10.01 3.32 -12.70
N LEU A 16 9.51 2.42 -11.84
CA LEU A 16 8.58 1.37 -12.22
C LEU A 16 7.20 1.97 -12.53
N ARG A 17 6.64 1.75 -13.73
CA ARG A 17 5.28 2.24 -14.05
C ARG A 17 4.24 1.14 -13.99
N LYS A 18 4.62 -0.05 -14.41
CA LYS A 18 3.72 -1.19 -14.48
C LYS A 18 4.50 -2.48 -14.25
N VAL A 19 3.88 -3.41 -13.55
CA VAL A 19 4.36 -4.78 -13.40
C VAL A 19 3.21 -5.70 -13.71
N ARG A 20 3.45 -6.70 -14.55
CA ARG A 20 2.54 -7.81 -14.80
C ARG A 20 3.24 -9.09 -14.37
N ASN A 21 2.67 -9.79 -13.41
CA ASN A 21 3.21 -11.06 -12.94
C ASN A 21 2.73 -12.23 -13.81
N ALA A 22 3.21 -13.44 -13.52
CA ALA A 22 2.82 -14.65 -14.25
C ALA A 22 1.30 -14.94 -14.16
N SER A 23 0.66 -14.59 -13.04
CA SER A 23 -0.79 -14.78 -12.83
C SER A 23 -1.65 -13.73 -13.53
N GLN A 24 -1.08 -12.91 -14.42
CA GLN A 24 -1.73 -11.78 -15.09
C GLN A 24 -2.26 -10.68 -14.14
N ALA A 25 -1.85 -10.69 -12.87
CA ALA A 25 -2.10 -9.57 -11.98
C ALA A 25 -1.24 -8.39 -12.45
N VAL A 26 -1.87 -7.22 -12.53
CA VAL A 26 -1.24 -5.99 -13.01
C VAL A 26 -1.16 -5.01 -11.85
N MET A 27 0.05 -4.58 -11.52
CA MET A 27 0.28 -3.40 -10.70
C MET A 27 0.58 -2.21 -11.62
N ARG A 28 -0.05 -1.08 -11.36
CA ARG A 28 0.33 0.23 -11.88
C ARG A 28 0.82 1.11 -10.75
N ALA A 29 1.82 1.93 -11.02
CA ALA A 29 2.40 2.86 -10.09
C ALA A 29 2.42 4.25 -10.73
N ASP A 30 1.73 5.17 -10.08
CA ASP A 30 1.40 6.50 -10.59
C ASP A 30 1.66 7.57 -9.51
N ASP A 31 1.61 8.83 -9.94
CA ASP A 31 1.82 10.00 -9.09
C ASP A 31 3.13 9.91 -8.28
N TYR A 32 4.22 9.65 -8.99
CA TYR A 32 5.55 9.61 -8.41
C TYR A 32 5.89 10.96 -7.79
N ALA A 33 6.30 10.92 -6.52
CA ALA A 33 6.81 12.07 -5.82
C ALA A 33 8.25 11.79 -5.38
N LYS A 34 9.04 12.85 -5.39
CA LYS A 34 10.40 12.82 -4.87
C LYS A 34 10.33 12.96 -3.35
N PHE A 35 10.81 11.94 -2.65
CA PHE A 35 11.00 11.94 -1.21
C PHE A 35 12.51 11.98 -0.96
N GLU A 36 12.99 12.95 -0.17
CA GLU A 36 14.42 13.24 -0.03
C GLU A 36 15.14 13.56 -1.36
N GLU A 37 16.47 13.73 -1.34
CA GLU A 37 17.21 14.25 -2.50
C GLU A 37 17.28 13.29 -3.70
N THR A 38 17.07 11.99 -3.51
CA THR A 38 17.34 10.99 -4.57
C THR A 38 16.28 9.89 -4.68
N PHE A 39 15.27 9.84 -3.82
CA PHE A 39 14.35 8.72 -3.77
C PHE A 39 12.97 9.05 -4.37
N TRP A 40 12.66 8.43 -5.50
CA TRP A 40 11.34 8.54 -6.14
C TRP A 40 10.42 7.41 -5.67
N TYR A 41 9.20 7.75 -5.23
CA TYR A 41 8.24 6.76 -4.76
C TYR A 41 6.82 7.07 -5.26
N PRO A 42 6.03 6.05 -5.66
CA PRO A 42 4.68 6.27 -6.17
C PRO A 42 3.72 6.62 -5.03
N ARG A 43 2.97 7.72 -5.16
CA ARG A 43 1.88 8.02 -4.22
C ARG A 43 0.68 7.12 -4.45
N SER A 44 0.45 6.68 -5.68
CA SER A 44 -0.67 5.82 -6.03
C SER A 44 -0.17 4.49 -6.60
N ARG A 45 -0.69 3.38 -6.09
CA ARG A 45 -0.47 2.04 -6.67
C ARG A 45 -1.79 1.33 -6.84
N THR A 46 -2.07 0.87 -8.04
CA THR A 46 -3.31 0.17 -8.37
C THR A 46 -2.97 -1.26 -8.77
N PHE A 47 -3.50 -2.21 -8.01
CA PHE A 47 -3.39 -3.64 -8.28
C PHE A 47 -4.70 -4.15 -8.86
N THR A 48 -4.65 -4.79 -10.01
CA THR A 48 -5.79 -5.45 -10.65
C THR A 48 -5.48 -6.94 -10.78
N PHE A 49 -6.35 -7.78 -10.23
CA PHE A 49 -6.24 -9.24 -10.31
C PHE A 49 -7.64 -9.86 -10.41
N GLY A 50 -7.86 -10.65 -11.47
CA GLY A 50 -9.20 -11.11 -11.82
C GLY A 50 -10.16 -9.92 -11.96
N ASN A 51 -11.27 -9.95 -11.20
CA ASN A 51 -12.27 -8.89 -11.18
C ASN A 51 -12.08 -7.89 -10.01
N HIS A 52 -10.97 -7.99 -9.28
CA HIS A 52 -10.71 -7.15 -8.12
C HIS A 52 -9.70 -6.05 -8.47
N THR A 53 -9.93 -4.87 -7.92
CA THR A 53 -8.99 -3.74 -8.00
C THR A 53 -8.76 -3.19 -6.61
N VAL A 54 -7.48 -3.10 -6.22
CA VAL A 54 -7.03 -2.54 -4.96
C VAL A 54 -6.19 -1.31 -5.25
N THR A 55 -6.55 -0.17 -4.67
CA THR A 55 -5.77 1.07 -4.78
C THR A 55 -5.11 1.38 -3.46
N ILE A 56 -3.80 1.57 -3.47
CA ILE A 56 -2.99 1.94 -2.31
C ILE A 56 -2.55 3.38 -2.49
N GLN A 57 -2.99 4.24 -1.57
CA GLN A 57 -2.53 5.63 -1.49
C GLN A 57 -1.47 5.77 -0.40
N THR A 58 -0.32 6.33 -0.77
CA THR A 58 0.78 6.58 0.15
C THR A 58 0.71 8.02 0.63
N LEU A 59 0.37 8.20 1.90
CA LEU A 59 0.21 9.53 2.50
C LEU A 59 1.54 10.17 2.88
N GLN A 60 2.44 9.38 3.47
CA GLN A 60 3.73 9.86 3.95
C GLN A 60 4.79 8.77 3.84
N VAL A 61 5.99 9.18 3.44
CA VAL A 61 7.21 8.37 3.47
C VAL A 61 8.21 9.10 4.36
N LYS A 62 8.88 8.37 5.25
CA LYS A 62 9.95 8.89 6.11
C LYS A 62 11.16 7.99 5.99
N SER A 63 12.33 8.57 5.79
CA SER A 63 13.59 7.83 5.93
C SER A 63 13.88 7.64 7.42
N LEU A 64 14.25 6.42 7.78
CA LEU A 64 14.61 6.06 9.15
C LEU A 64 16.13 5.90 9.30
N GLY A 65 16.90 6.21 8.26
CA GLY A 65 18.35 6.00 8.22
C GLY A 65 18.75 4.53 8.31
N LYS A 66 20.00 4.28 8.73
CA LYS A 66 20.53 2.93 8.92
C LYS A 66 20.01 2.35 10.22
N LEU A 67 19.14 1.35 10.12
CA LEU A 67 18.64 0.62 11.28
C LEU A 67 19.67 -0.39 11.79
N SER A 68 19.77 -0.52 13.11
CA SER A 68 20.55 -1.60 13.72
C SER A 68 19.85 -2.94 13.49
N PRO A 69 20.57 -4.06 13.29
CA PRO A 69 19.97 -5.40 13.27
C PRO A 69 19.15 -5.72 14.54
N GLU A 70 19.46 -5.04 15.64
CA GLU A 70 18.78 -5.18 16.92
C GLU A 70 17.57 -4.26 17.11
N ASP A 71 17.17 -3.52 16.06
CA ASP A 71 16.06 -2.56 16.12
C ASP A 71 14.80 -3.23 16.69
N PRO A 72 14.22 -2.68 17.78
CA PRO A 72 13.08 -3.30 18.44
C PRO A 72 11.86 -3.46 17.53
N ARG A 73 11.72 -2.68 16.46
CA ARG A 73 10.63 -2.75 15.48
C ARG A 73 10.69 -3.99 14.59
N LEU A 74 11.83 -4.65 14.49
CA LEU A 74 12.01 -5.87 13.69
C LEU A 74 11.89 -7.15 14.54
N ARG A 75 11.68 -7.02 15.85
CA ARG A 75 11.49 -8.17 16.76
C ARG A 75 10.04 -8.68 16.68
N PRO A 76 9.77 -9.98 16.80
CA PRO A 76 8.39 -10.51 16.78
C PRO A 76 7.47 -9.88 17.82
N ARG A 77 8.01 -9.48 18.98
CA ARG A 77 7.27 -8.79 20.06
C ARG A 77 6.78 -7.38 19.69
N SER A 78 7.31 -6.79 18.61
CA SER A 78 6.85 -5.50 18.08
C SER A 78 5.48 -5.57 17.40
N LEU A 79 5.03 -6.77 17.05
CA LEU A 79 3.65 -7.03 16.62
C LEU A 79 2.75 -6.86 17.85
N VAL A 80 2.53 -5.63 18.26
CA VAL A 80 1.43 -5.29 19.16
C VAL A 80 0.18 -5.62 18.36
N ALA A 81 -0.50 -6.71 18.73
CA ALA A 81 -1.84 -6.97 18.25
C ALA A 81 -2.69 -5.78 18.72
N ALA A 82 -2.82 -4.78 17.86
CA ALA A 82 -3.68 -3.63 18.10
C ALA A 82 -5.10 -4.17 18.09
N LYS A 83 -5.54 -4.71 19.23
CA LYS A 83 -6.92 -5.13 19.47
C LYS A 83 -7.89 -3.96 19.21
N ASP A 84 -7.38 -2.74 19.33
CA ASP A 84 -8.11 -1.49 19.09
C ASP A 84 -8.24 -1.09 17.61
N ALA A 85 -7.39 -1.61 16.70
CA ALA A 85 -7.50 -1.27 15.27
C ALA A 85 -8.72 -1.90 14.59
N LEU A 86 -9.36 -2.87 15.25
CA LEU A 86 -10.59 -3.54 14.84
C LEU A 86 -11.82 -3.09 15.65
N LYS A 87 -11.73 -2.00 16.43
CA LYS A 87 -12.90 -1.43 17.10
C LYS A 87 -13.87 -0.88 16.04
N LEU A 88 -14.88 -1.70 15.72
CA LEU A 88 -16.08 -1.25 15.03
C LEU A 88 -16.70 -0.09 15.85
N PRO A 89 -17.28 0.93 15.19
CA PRO A 89 -18.02 1.99 15.88
C PRO A 89 -19.05 1.38 16.84
N GLU A 90 -19.20 1.97 18.03
CA GLU A 90 -20.15 1.46 19.02
C GLU A 90 -21.55 1.27 18.40
N PRO A 91 -22.14 0.08 18.54
CA PRO A 91 -23.40 -0.26 17.87
C PRO A 91 -24.57 0.63 18.31
N ASP A 92 -24.48 1.30 19.46
CA ASP A 92 -25.50 2.22 19.95
C ASP A 92 -25.63 3.48 19.08
N GLY A 93 -24.53 4.03 18.58
CA GLY A 93 -24.56 5.19 17.66
C GLY A 93 -25.14 4.84 16.28
N LEU A 94 -24.90 3.61 15.81
CA LEU A 94 -25.51 3.10 14.57
C LEU A 94 -27.01 2.88 14.74
N ARG A 95 -27.43 2.35 15.89
CA ARG A 95 -28.85 2.07 16.19
C ARG A 95 -29.67 3.35 16.29
N GLU A 96 -29.11 4.42 16.85
CA GLU A 96 -29.76 5.74 16.92
C GLU A 96 -29.80 6.45 15.55
N PHE A 97 -28.78 6.27 14.72
CA PHE A 97 -28.80 6.77 13.35
C PHE A 97 -29.92 6.12 12.53
N TYR A 98 -30.01 4.78 12.53
CA TYR A 98 -31.05 4.08 11.77
C TYR A 98 -32.46 4.16 12.35
N SER A 99 -32.63 4.57 13.62
CA SER A 99 -33.96 4.82 14.19
C SER A 99 -34.54 6.17 13.76
N ARG A 100 -33.70 7.16 13.44
CA ARG A 100 -34.12 8.52 13.04
C ARG A 100 -34.46 8.67 11.56
N PHE A 101 -34.10 7.69 10.72
CA PHE A 101 -34.37 7.69 9.28
C PHE A 101 -35.43 6.66 8.86
N ARG A 102 -36.30 6.24 9.80
CA ARG A 102 -37.50 5.46 9.50
C ARG A 102 -38.74 6.34 9.44
#